data_AF-A0A3M0K6X3-F1
#
_entry.id   AF-A0A3M0K6X3-F1
#
_cell.length_a   1.000
_cell.length_b   1.000
_cell.length_c   1.000
_cell.angle_alpha   90.00
_cell.angle_beta   90.00
_cell.angle_gamma   90.00
#
_symmetry.space_group_name_H-M   'P 1'
#
loop_
_entity.id
_entity.type
_entity.pdbx_description
1 polymer ?
#
loop_
_entity_poly.entity_id
_entity_poly.type
_entity_poly.pdbx_seq_one_letter_code
_entity_poly.pdbx_strand_id
1 'polypeptide(L)'
;MDSTEFKLWEAAWRQLLREALPSLLTDPETAMDENGNALTLEQLMGEGRWTDPTDQMSGIPIKALQTIREHAVTAFFSMVPDGPVIPYYKIVQGTKEAFTKFVERLTRAIEVQVSEVAVRERILREMVFANANN
;
A
#
# COMPACT_ATOMS: atom_id res chain seq x y z
N MET A 1 8.63 -5.85 -0.07
CA MET A 1 7.62 -6.87 0.21
C MET A 1 8.29 -8.22 0.16
N ASP A 2 8.08 -9.05 1.18
CA ASP A 2 8.36 -10.47 1.06
C ASP A 2 7.32 -11.18 0.16
N SER A 3 7.49 -12.48 -0.05
CA SER A 3 6.61 -13.26 -0.93
C SER A 3 5.16 -13.33 -0.43
N THR A 4 4.93 -13.28 0.88
CA THR A 4 3.60 -13.32 1.47
C THR A 4 2.93 -11.96 1.36
N GLU A 5 3.64 -10.89 1.73
CA GLU A 5 3.19 -9.51 1.56
C GLU A 5 2.83 -9.23 0.10
N PHE A 6 3.66 -9.66 -0.85
CA PHE A 6 3.39 -9.48 -2.27
C PHE A 6 2.09 -10.18 -2.72
N LYS A 7 1.84 -11.42 -2.27
CA LYS A 7 0.62 -12.16 -2.62
C LYS A 7 -0.64 -11.53 -2.02
N LEU A 8 -0.54 -11.04 -0.78
CA LEU A 8 -1.64 -10.32 -0.11
C LEU A 8 -1.94 -9.00 -0.82
N TRP A 9 -0.89 -8.25 -1.16
CA TRP A 9 -1.00 -7.04 -1.96
C TRP A 9 -1.67 -7.29 -3.30
N GLU A 10 -1.19 -8.28 -4.06
CA GLU A 10 -1.69 -8.64 -5.38
C GLU A 10 -3.15 -9.08 -5.33
N ALA A 11 -3.55 -9.85 -4.31
CA ALA A 11 -4.94 -10.24 -4.10
C ALA A 11 -5.85 -9.04 -3.81
N ALA A 12 -5.42 -8.12 -2.95
CA ALA A 12 -6.16 -6.89 -2.64
C ALA A 12 -6.28 -5.97 -3.87
N TRP A 13 -5.18 -5.80 -4.62
CA TRP A 13 -5.16 -5.02 -5.85
C TRP A 13 -6.07 -5.60 -6.92
N ARG A 14 -6.05 -6.93 -7.13
CA ARG A 14 -6.98 -7.61 -8.04
C ARG A 14 -8.44 -7.37 -7.65
N GLN A 15 -8.76 -7.45 -6.36
CA GLN A 15 -10.13 -7.22 -5.90
C GLN A 15 -10.59 -5.79 -6.19
N LEU A 16 -9.74 -4.82 -5.89
CA LEU A 16 -9.98 -3.40 -6.18
C LEU A 16 -10.21 -3.14 -7.68
N LEU A 17 -9.40 -3.75 -8.57
CA LEU A 17 -9.60 -3.62 -10.02
C LEU A 17 -10.87 -4.32 -10.52
N ARG A 18 -11.25 -5.45 -9.92
CA ARG A 18 -12.50 -6.14 -10.23
C ARG A 18 -13.72 -5.27 -9.92
N GLU A 19 -13.67 -4.52 -8.82
CA GLU A 19 -14.73 -3.60 -8.41
C GLU A 19 -14.77 -2.33 -9.28
N ALA A 20 -13.62 -1.86 -9.75
CA ALA A 20 -13.52 -0.69 -10.63
C ALA A 20 -13.92 -0.99 -12.09
N LEU A 21 -13.77 -2.24 -12.54
CA LEU A 21 -13.98 -2.63 -13.93
C LEU A 21 -15.35 -2.22 -14.51
N PRO A 22 -16.50 -2.44 -13.83
CA PRO A 22 -17.79 -1.99 -14.35
C PRO A 22 -17.84 -0.49 -14.65
N SER A 23 -17.26 0.34 -13.77
CA SER A 23 -17.22 1.79 -13.96
C SER A 23 -16.38 2.17 -15.18
N LEU A 24 -15.23 1.52 -15.37
CA LEU A 24 -14.37 1.73 -16.54
C LEU A 24 -15.07 1.32 -17.85
N LEU A 25 -15.89 0.27 -17.82
CA LEU A 25 -16.66 -0.18 -18.99
C LEU A 25 -17.83 0.74 -19.34
N THR A 26 -18.33 1.53 -18.40
CA THR A 26 -19.39 2.53 -18.65
C THR A 26 -18.87 3.90 -19.07
N ASP A 27 -17.57 4.15 -18.90
CA ASP A 27 -16.94 5.44 -19.21
C ASP A 27 -16.44 5.43 -20.67
N PRO A 28 -16.92 6.36 -21.54
CA PRO A 28 -16.55 6.38 -22.95
C PRO A 28 -15.04 6.58 -23.21
N GLU A 29 -14.28 7.11 -22.25
CA GLU A 29 -12.82 7.27 -22.38
C GLU A 29 -12.06 5.97 -22.08
N THR A 30 -12.72 4.98 -21.48
CA THR A 30 -12.08 3.71 -21.04
C THR A 30 -12.84 2.46 -21.46
N ALA A 31 -14.03 2.58 -22.03
CA ALA A 31 -14.90 1.43 -22.32
C ALA A 31 -14.27 0.46 -23.31
N MET A 32 -13.39 0.95 -24.19
CA MET A 32 -12.73 0.16 -25.22
C MET A 32 -11.22 0.43 -25.24
N ASP A 33 -10.45 -0.61 -25.56
CA ASP A 33 -9.05 -0.49 -25.96
C ASP A 33 -8.92 0.13 -27.36
N GLU A 34 -7.68 0.36 -27.79
CA GLU A 34 -7.36 0.89 -29.12
C GLU A 34 -7.91 0.04 -30.28
N ASN A 35 -8.19 -1.25 -30.03
CA ASN A 35 -8.71 -2.20 -31.01
C ASN A 35 -10.24 -2.31 -30.98
N GLY A 36 -10.91 -1.53 -30.13
CA GLY A 36 -12.36 -1.56 -29.96
C GLY A 36 -12.89 -2.70 -29.09
N ASN A 37 -12.02 -3.40 -28.36
CA ASN A 37 -12.44 -4.45 -27.42
C ASN A 37 -12.68 -3.86 -26.04
N ALA A 38 -13.65 -4.43 -25.31
CA ALA A 38 -13.88 -4.07 -23.92
C ALA A 38 -12.66 -4.37 -23.04
N LEU A 39 -12.37 -3.50 -22.07
CA LEU A 39 -11.33 -3.75 -21.09
C LEU A 39 -11.63 -5.01 -20.26
N THR A 40 -10.57 -5.75 -19.94
CA THR A 40 -10.63 -6.98 -19.16
C THR A 40 -9.80 -6.86 -17.88
N LEU A 41 -10.10 -7.69 -16.88
CA LEU A 41 -9.28 -7.71 -15.65
C LEU A 41 -7.83 -8.12 -15.94
N GLU A 42 -7.60 -9.00 -16.92
CA GLU A 42 -6.25 -9.41 -17.35
C GLU A 42 -5.44 -8.22 -17.91
N GLN A 43 -6.09 -7.33 -18.69
CA GLN A 43 -5.49 -6.06 -19.13
C GLN A 43 -5.07 -5.20 -17.94
N LEU A 44 -5.97 -5.01 -16.98
CA LEU A 44 -5.71 -4.15 -15.83
C LEU A 44 -4.61 -4.70 -14.90
N MET A 45 -4.48 -6.02 -14.84
CA MET A 45 -3.47 -6.73 -14.03
C MET A 45 -2.14 -6.97 -14.76
N GLY A 46 -2.05 -6.67 -16.06
CA GLY A 46 -0.86 -6.96 -16.84
C GLY A 46 -0.59 -8.46 -17.01
N GLU A 47 -1.65 -9.27 -17.12
CA GLU A 47 -1.58 -10.73 -17.20
C GLU A 47 -1.56 -11.24 -18.65
N GLY A 48 -1.03 -12.44 -18.85
CA GLY A 48 -0.99 -13.07 -20.19
C GLY A 48 -0.17 -12.23 -21.17
N ARG A 49 -0.78 -11.80 -22.29
CA ARG A 49 -0.10 -10.94 -23.28
C ARG A 49 0.28 -9.56 -22.72
N TRP A 50 -0.46 -9.08 -21.72
CA TRP A 50 -0.28 -7.76 -21.16
C TRP A 50 0.91 -7.64 -20.21
N THR A 51 1.75 -8.68 -20.11
CA THR A 51 3.05 -8.58 -19.45
C THR A 51 4.05 -7.74 -20.26
N ASP A 52 3.83 -7.57 -21.57
CA ASP A 52 4.65 -6.70 -22.42
C ASP A 52 4.23 -5.22 -22.26
N PRO A 53 5.15 -4.33 -21.84
CA PRO A 53 4.85 -2.90 -21.73
C PRO A 53 4.39 -2.25 -23.04
N THR A 54 4.81 -2.78 -24.19
CA THR A 54 4.41 -2.29 -25.51
C THR A 54 2.92 -2.52 -25.75
N ASP A 55 2.43 -3.72 -25.41
CA ASP A 55 1.01 -4.07 -25.51
C ASP A 55 0.19 -3.22 -24.53
N GLN A 56 0.70 -2.96 -23.32
CA GLN A 56 0.02 -2.07 -22.37
C GLN A 56 -0.09 -0.62 -22.89
N MET A 57 1.00 -0.10 -23.47
CA MET A 57 1.08 1.28 -23.94
C MET A 57 0.12 1.57 -25.08
N SER A 58 -0.08 0.59 -25.96
CA SER A 58 -0.98 0.71 -27.10
C SER A 58 -2.42 0.37 -26.66
N GLY A 59 -2.62 -0.73 -25.93
CA GLY A 59 -3.94 -1.30 -25.68
C GLY A 59 -4.67 -0.81 -24.43
N ILE A 60 -4.07 -0.01 -23.55
CA ILE A 60 -4.74 0.45 -22.32
C ILE A 60 -4.93 1.97 -22.35
N PRO A 61 -6.19 2.47 -22.30
CA PRO A 61 -6.47 3.89 -22.21
C PRO A 61 -5.78 4.56 -21.01
N ILE A 62 -5.30 5.79 -21.19
CA ILE A 62 -4.54 6.53 -20.15
C ILE A 62 -5.30 6.62 -18.82
N LYS A 63 -6.62 6.84 -18.87
CA LYS A 63 -7.45 6.92 -17.67
C LYS A 63 -7.61 5.56 -16.96
N ALA A 64 -7.60 4.46 -17.71
CA ALA A 64 -7.52 3.12 -17.14
C ALA A 64 -6.15 2.90 -16.47
N LEU A 65 -5.04 3.33 -17.08
CA LEU A 65 -3.70 3.27 -16.45
C LEU A 65 -3.63 4.07 -15.14
N GLN A 66 -4.26 5.25 -15.08
CA GLN A 66 -4.37 6.04 -13.84
C GLN A 66 -5.14 5.27 -12.76
N THR A 67 -6.29 4.69 -13.14
CA THR A 67 -7.10 3.85 -12.25
C THR A 67 -6.29 2.67 -11.72
N ILE A 68 -5.56 1.96 -12.60
CA ILE A 68 -4.68 0.84 -12.24
C ILE A 68 -3.68 1.25 -11.16
N ARG A 69 -2.98 2.38 -11.37
CA ARG A 69 -2.02 2.95 -10.43
C ARG A 69 -2.67 3.30 -9.09
N GLU A 70 -3.81 3.97 -9.09
CA GLU A 70 -4.49 4.40 -7.86
C GLU A 70 -4.93 3.19 -7.01
N HIS A 71 -5.44 2.14 -7.65
CA HIS A 71 -5.86 0.93 -6.95
C HIS A 71 -4.65 0.12 -6.45
N ALA A 72 -3.52 0.13 -7.17
CA ALA A 72 -2.26 -0.48 -6.72
C ALA A 72 -1.73 0.18 -5.43
N VAL A 73 -1.75 1.52 -5.41
CA VAL A 73 -1.35 2.33 -4.25
C VAL A 73 -2.32 2.13 -3.09
N THR A 74 -3.62 2.10 -3.37
CA THR A 74 -4.66 1.85 -2.36
C THR A 74 -4.48 0.47 -1.73
N ALA A 75 -4.27 -0.58 -2.54
CA ALA A 75 -3.97 -1.92 -2.04
C ALA A 75 -2.73 -1.93 -1.14
N PHE A 76 -1.65 -1.28 -1.59
CA PHE A 76 -0.39 -1.21 -0.85
C PHE A 76 -0.57 -0.61 0.55
N PHE A 77 -1.28 0.52 0.67
CA PHE A 77 -1.48 1.19 1.96
C PHE A 77 -2.61 0.59 2.80
N SER A 78 -3.50 -0.20 2.19
CA SER A 78 -4.57 -0.91 2.91
C SER A 78 -4.10 -2.23 3.52
N MET A 79 -2.93 -2.73 3.11
CA MET A 79 -2.32 -3.90 3.74
C MET A 79 -2.02 -3.59 5.20
N VAL A 80 -2.60 -4.40 6.09
CA VAL A 80 -2.09 -4.49 7.45
C VAL A 80 -0.71 -5.15 7.34
N PRO A 81 0.37 -4.52 7.84
CA PRO A 81 1.69 -5.15 7.81
C PRO A 81 1.62 -6.51 8.51
N ASP A 82 2.06 -7.56 7.83
CA ASP A 82 2.07 -8.90 8.40
C ASP A 82 3.21 -8.98 9.43
N GLY A 83 2.87 -9.41 10.64
CA GLY A 83 3.74 -9.39 11.80
C GLY A 83 3.08 -8.75 13.02
N PRO A 84 3.47 -9.15 14.25
CA PRO A 84 2.93 -8.52 15.44
C PRO A 84 3.26 -7.04 15.39
N VAL A 85 2.23 -6.19 15.27
CA VAL A 85 2.34 -4.77 15.57
C VAL A 85 2.86 -4.69 16.99
N ILE A 86 4.16 -4.41 17.14
CA ILE A 86 4.77 -4.30 18.46
C ILE A 86 4.05 -3.13 19.13
N PRO A 87 3.34 -3.36 20.24
CA PRO A 87 2.66 -2.27 20.90
C PRO A 87 3.68 -1.19 21.25
N TYR A 88 3.37 0.09 21.02
CA TYR A 88 4.35 1.15 21.21
C TYR A 88 4.97 1.12 22.62
N TYR A 89 4.20 0.70 23.63
CA TYR A 89 4.64 0.57 25.01
C TYR A 89 5.67 -0.56 25.26
N LYS A 90 5.85 -1.48 24.31
CA LYS A 90 6.87 -2.54 24.34
C LYS A 90 8.15 -2.19 23.56
N ILE A 91 8.21 -1.02 22.91
CA ILE A 91 9.40 -0.60 22.16
C ILE A 91 10.45 -0.07 23.13
N VAL A 92 11.58 -0.78 23.19
CA VAL A 92 12.76 -0.40 23.99
C VAL A 92 13.95 -0.16 23.07
N GLN A 93 14.86 0.74 23.46
CA GLN A 93 16.12 0.95 22.74
C GLN A 93 16.97 -0.32 22.86
N GLY A 94 17.41 -0.87 21.73
CA GLY A 94 18.32 -2.02 21.74
C GLY A 94 19.69 -1.64 22.30
N THR A 95 20.41 -2.57 22.93
CA THR A 95 21.72 -2.31 23.57
C THR A 95 22.80 -1.77 22.64
N LYS A 96 22.65 -1.98 21.32
CA LYS A 96 23.54 -1.47 20.26
C LYS A 96 22.84 -0.49 19.31
N GLU A 97 21.61 -0.12 19.62
CA GLU A 97 20.80 0.70 18.75
C GLU A 97 21.07 2.19 19.01
N ALA A 98 21.27 2.95 17.93
CA ALA A 98 21.35 4.40 18.01
C ALA A 98 20.04 5.00 18.54
N PHE A 99 20.14 5.99 19.42
CA PHE A 99 18.99 6.66 20.01
C PHE A 99 18.00 7.17 18.96
N THR A 100 18.50 7.76 17.87
CA THR A 100 17.66 8.28 16.77
C THR A 100 16.87 7.17 16.07
N LYS A 101 17.43 5.97 15.94
CA LYS A 101 16.73 4.81 15.36
C LYS A 101 15.66 4.25 16.27
N PHE A 102 15.92 4.25 17.58
CA PHE A 102 14.90 3.92 18.57
C PHE A 102 13.72 4.91 18.53
N VAL A 103 14.01 6.22 18.55
CA VAL A 103 12.98 7.27 18.47
C VAL A 103 12.17 7.17 17.17
N GLU A 104 12.83 6.91 16.04
CA GLU A 104 12.17 6.74 14.74
C GLU A 104 11.16 5.56 14.76
N ARG A 105 11.56 4.39 15.28
CA ARG A 105 10.65 3.23 15.41
C ARG A 105 9.50 3.51 16.38
N LEU A 106 9.78 4.13 17.52
CA LEU A 106 8.79 4.45 18.55
C LEU A 106 7.76 5.45 18.02
N THR A 107 8.21 6.53 17.36
CA THR A 107 7.33 7.51 16.72
C THR A 107 6.41 6.85 15.71
N ARG A 108 6.95 6.02 14.79
CA ARG A 108 6.15 5.32 13.78
C ARG A 108 5.10 4.40 14.41
N ALA A 109 5.44 3.69 15.47
CA ALA A 109 4.49 2.83 16.18
C ALA A 109 3.37 3.62 16.85
N ILE A 110 3.68 4.79 17.45
CA ILE A 110 2.68 5.68 18.05
C ILE A 110 1.75 6.25 16.98
N GLU A 111 2.28 6.68 15.83
CA GLU A 111 1.46 7.22 14.72
C GLU A 111 0.47 6.20 14.17
N VAL A 112 0.86 4.93 14.13
CA VAL A 112 0.01 3.82 13.67
C VAL A 112 -1.05 3.46 14.72
N GLN A 113 -0.70 3.47 16.01
CA GLN A 113 -1.55 2.93 17.07
C GLN A 113 -2.41 3.99 17.79
N VAL A 114 -2.07 5.28 17.69
CA VAL A 114 -2.74 6.38 18.38
C VAL A 114 -3.31 7.35 17.36
N SER A 115 -4.63 7.38 17.20
CA SER A 115 -5.31 8.29 16.27
C SER A 115 -5.24 9.76 16.71
N GLU A 116 -5.26 10.03 18.02
CA GLU A 116 -5.27 11.38 18.57
C GLU A 116 -3.88 12.03 18.52
N VAL A 117 -3.68 12.90 17.53
CA VAL A 117 -2.39 13.59 17.27
C VAL A 117 -1.91 14.39 18.48
N ALA A 118 -2.82 15.03 19.22
CA ALA A 118 -2.49 15.85 20.39
C ALA A 118 -1.82 15.04 21.53
N VAL A 119 -2.03 13.73 21.59
CA VAL A 119 -1.51 12.87 22.66
C VAL A 119 -0.19 12.20 22.26
N ARG A 120 0.10 12.09 20.95
CA ARG A 120 1.28 11.38 20.42
C ARG A 120 2.60 11.92 20.97
N GLU A 121 2.76 13.24 21.02
CA GLU A 121 4.00 13.86 21.49
C GLU A 121 4.25 13.56 22.98
N ARG A 122 3.19 13.60 23.80
CA ARG A 122 3.28 13.27 25.23
C ARG A 122 3.71 11.82 25.43
N ILE A 123 3.08 10.89 24.71
CA ILE A 123 3.44 9.45 24.76
C ILE A 123 4.88 9.26 24.32
N LEU A 124 5.30 9.89 23.22
CA LEU A 124 6.68 9.76 22.72
C LEU A 124 7.69 10.19 23.78
N ARG A 125 7.50 11.35 24.41
CA ARG A 125 8.40 11.86 25.47
C ARG A 125 8.47 10.91 26.66
N GLU A 126 7.32 10.42 27.13
CA GLU A 126 7.24 9.49 28.25
C GLU A 126 7.97 8.16 27.94
N MET A 127 7.70 7.58 26.77
CA MET A 127 8.28 6.32 26.35
C MET A 127 9.78 6.42 26.07
N VAL A 128 10.25 7.54 25.49
CA VAL A 128 11.69 7.79 25.30
C VAL A 128 12.42 7.85 26.62
N PHE A 129 11.84 8.49 27.64
CA PHE A 129 12.44 8.58 28.96
C PHE A 129 12.48 7.22 29.67
N ALA A 130 11.42 6.42 29.57
CA ALA A 130 11.33 5.14 30.24
C ALA A 130 12.18 4.04 29.59
N ASN A 131 12.37 4.09 28.26
CA ASN A 131 12.85 2.95 27.48
C ASN A 131 14.15 3.20 26.69
N ALA A 132 14.76 4.38 26.81
CA ALA A 132 16.10 4.61 26.30
C ALA A 132 17.16 3.87 27.15
N ASN A 133 18.29 3.54 26.54
CA ASN A 133 19.43 3.02 27.29
C ASN A 133 20.07 4.14 28.14
N ASN A 134 20.64 3.76 29.29
CA ASN A 134 21.48 4.65 30.11
C ASN A 134 22.82 4.96 29.44
#